data_AF-A0A2E1THY0-F1
#
_entry.id   AF-A0A2E1THY0-F1
#
_cell.length_a   1.000
_cell.length_b   1.000
_cell.length_c   1.000
_cell.angle_alpha   90.00
_cell.angle_beta   90.00
_cell.angle_gamma   90.00
#
_symmetry.space_group_name_H-M   'P 1'
#
loop_
_entity.id
_entity.type
_entity.pdbx_description
1 polymer ?
#
loop_
_entity_poly.entity_id
_entity_poly.type
_entity_poly.pdbx_seq_one_letter_code
_entity_poly.pdbx_strand_id
1 'polypeptide(L)' 'MNKLIKTTNPYSGESAMLTPEEHKLYHRIKNLELAELYDEMQKALSKFSRLNPKAYMTLLD' A
#
# COMPACT_ATOMS: atom_id res chain seq x y z
N MET A 1 -18.12 3.21 12.58
CA MET A 1 -16.68 3.47 12.77
C MET A 1 -15.91 2.73 11.69
N ASN A 2 -15.19 3.43 10.82
CA ASN A 2 -14.28 2.77 9.86
C ASN A 2 -13.09 2.22 10.66
N LYS A 3 -12.97 0.90 10.74
CA LYS A 3 -11.86 0.24 11.43
C LYS A 3 -10.57 0.46 10.62
N LEU A 4 -9.63 1.18 11.21
CA LEU A 4 -8.28 1.31 10.65
C LEU A 4 -7.49 0.03 10.92
N ILE A 5 -6.66 -0.35 9.97
CA ILE A 5 -5.83 -1.56 9.98
C ILE A 5 -4.37 -1.11 10.05
N LYS A 6 -3.68 -1.52 11.11
CA LYS A 6 -2.23 -1.29 11.23
C LYS A 6 -1.51 -2.20 10.24
N THR A 7 -0.75 -1.60 9.34
CA THR A 7 0.05 -2.31 8.33
C THR A 7 1.52 -1.96 8.55
N THR A 8 2.40 -2.96 8.50
CA THR A 8 3.83 -2.80 8.79
C THR A 8 4.62 -3.10 7.53
N ASN A 9 5.54 -2.22 7.16
CA ASN A 9 6.50 -2.45 6.10
C ASN A 9 7.48 -3.56 6.56
N PRO A 10 7.56 -4.70 5.86
CA PRO A 10 8.43 -5.81 6.29
C PRO A 10 9.93 -5.48 6.20
N TYR A 11 10.32 -4.45 5.44
CA TYR A 11 11.72 -4.08 5.24
C TYR A 11 12.23 -3.06 6.27
N SER A 12 11.46 -2.00 6.53
CA SER A 12 11.84 -0.94 7.48
C SER A 12 11.32 -1.18 8.90
N GLY A 13 10.29 -2.02 9.07
CA GLY A 13 9.58 -2.20 10.34
C GLY A 13 8.63 -1.04 10.71
N GLU A 14 8.57 0.01 9.89
CA GLU A 14 7.65 1.13 10.11
C GLU A 14 6.20 0.73 9.83
N SER A 15 5.25 1.44 10.45
CA SER A 15 3.83 1.12 10.32
C SER A 15 2.98 2.33 9.94
N ALA A 16 1.93 2.09 9.16
CA ALA A 16 0.89 3.06 8.87
C ALA A 16 -0.50 2.50 9.16
N MET A 17 -1.46 3.40 9.44
CA MET A 17 -2.86 3.06 9.65
C MET A 17 -3.60 3.23 8.33
N LEU A 18 -4.18 2.15 7.82
CA LEU A 18 -4.90 2.12 6.55
C LEU A 18 -6.40 1.91 6.77
N THR A 19 -7.22 2.52 5.95
CA THR A 19 -8.62 2.12 5.77
C THR A 19 -8.70 0.73 5.11
N PRO A 20 -9.85 0.03 5.17
CA PRO A 20 -10.00 -1.25 4.48
C PRO A 20 -9.70 -1.19 2.98
N GLU A 21 -10.03 -0.08 2.31
CA GLU A 21 -9.78 0.12 0.88
C GLU A 21 -8.29 0.31 0.58
N GLU A 22 -7.60 1.14 1.37
CA GLU A 22 -6.16 1.33 1.26
C GLU A 22 -5.41 0.02 1.57
N HIS A 23 -5.81 -0.71 2.62
CA HIS A 23 -5.22 -2.00 2.96
C HIS A 23 -5.36 -3.00 1.82
N LYS A 24 -6.54 -3.08 1.19
CA LYS A 24 -6.75 -3.92 0.00
C LYS A 24 -5.86 -3.48 -1.17
N LEU A 25 -5.70 -2.18 -1.39
CA LEU A 25 -4.86 -1.64 -2.45
C LEU A 25 -3.36 -1.91 -2.19
N TYR A 26 -2.90 -1.79 -0.95
CA TYR A 26 -1.54 -2.16 -0.53
C TYR A 26 -1.22 -3.62 -0.85
N HIS A 27 -2.09 -4.57 -0.44
CA HIS A 27 -1.90 -5.99 -0.75
C HIS A 27 -1.97 -6.28 -2.25
N ARG A 28 -2.80 -5.55 -3.01
CA ARG A 28 -2.81 -5.64 -4.46
C ARG A 28 -1.45 -5.23 -5.05
N ILE A 29 -0.84 -4.15 -4.57
CA ILE A 29 0.48 -3.71 -5.02
C ILE A 29 1.51 -4.82 -4.78
N LYS A 30 1.55 -5.40 -3.57
CA LYS A 30 2.47 -6.49 -3.23
C LYS A 30 2.24 -7.76 -4.07
N ASN A 31 1.00 -8.12 -4.35
CA ASN A 31 0.72 -9.26 -5.24
C ASN A 31 1.15 -8.98 -6.69
N LEU A 32 1.00 -7.75 -7.18
CA LEU A 32 1.45 -7.36 -8.52
C LEU A 32 2.97 -7.33 -8.62
N GLU A 33 3.65 -6.86 -7.57
CA GLU A 33 5.12 -6.92 -7.42
C GLU A 33 5.61 -8.37 -7.49
N LEU A 34 5.00 -9.29 -6.73
CA LEU A 34 5.34 -10.72 -6.74
C LEU A 34 5.06 -11.41 -8.08
N ALA A 35 4.05 -10.94 -8.82
CA ALA A 35 3.69 -11.45 -10.14
C ALA A 35 4.45 -10.77 -11.30
N GLU A 36 5.36 -9.85 -11.00
CA GLU A 36 6.13 -9.06 -11.96
C GLU A 36 5.26 -8.27 -12.96
N LEU A 37 4.01 -7.94 -12.57
CA LEU A 37 3.06 -7.18 -13.39
C LEU A 37 3.28 -5.67 -13.19
N TYR A 38 4.45 -5.18 -13.61
CA TYR A 38 4.93 -3.84 -13.28
C TYR A 38 4.03 -2.71 -13.78
N ASP A 39 3.40 -2.84 -14.96
CA ASP A 39 2.49 -1.82 -15.49
C ASP A 39 1.26 -1.62 -14.58
N GLU A 40 0.68 -2.72 -14.11
CA GLU A 40 -0.46 -2.69 -13.20
C GLU A 40 -0.03 -2.27 -11.79
N MET A 41 1.17 -2.68 -11.36
CA MET A 41 1.76 -2.26 -10.10
C MET A 41 1.93 -0.73 -10.06
N GLN A 42 2.48 -0.13 -11.12
CA GLN A 42 2.69 1.32 -11.22
C GLN A 42 1.36 2.09 -11.20
N LYS A 43 0.32 1.59 -11.88
CA LYS A 43 -1.03 2.18 -11.80
C LYS A 43 -1.59 2.12 -10.38
N ALA A 44 -1.40 1.01 -9.68
CA ALA A 44 -1.85 0.83 -8.31
C ALA A 44 -1.07 1.73 -7.33
N LEU A 45 0.25 1.85 -7.49
CA LEU A 45 1.11 2.78 -6.74
C LEU A 45 0.66 4.23 -6.93
N SER A 46 0.43 4.65 -8.17
CA SER A 46 -0.07 6.01 -8.47
C SER A 46 -1.43 6.28 -7.84
N LYS A 47 -2.32 5.28 -7.79
CA LYS A 47 -3.61 5.40 -7.10
C LYS A 47 -3.40 5.51 -5.58
N PHE A 48 -2.55 4.67 -5.00
CA PHE A 48 -2.30 4.63 -3.56
C PHE A 48 -1.68 5.94 -3.06
N SER A 49 -0.67 6.47 -3.78
CA SER A 49 0.00 7.72 -3.40
C SER A 49 -0.94 8.92 -3.39
N ARG A 50 -2.00 8.93 -4.23
CA ARG A 50 -3.03 9.98 -4.23
C ARG A 50 -4.03 9.86 -3.07
N LEU A 51 -4.33 8.63 -2.64
CA LEU A 51 -5.27 8.37 -1.54
C LEU A 51 -4.60 8.61 -0.19
N ASN A 52 -3.35 8.17 -0.02
CA ASN A 52 -2.63 8.27 1.24
C ASN A 52 -1.13 8.50 1.01
N PRO A 53 -0.72 9.75 0.73
CA PRO A 53 0.68 10.09 0.47
C PRO A 53 1.61 9.71 1.62
N LYS A 54 1.14 9.85 2.87
CA LYS A 54 1.95 9.52 4.04
C LYS A 54 2.21 8.02 4.15
N ALA A 55 1.16 7.19 4.02
CA ALA A 55 1.32 5.75 4.06
C ALA A 55 2.13 5.22 2.87
N TYR A 56 2.08 5.90 1.72
CA TYR A 56 2.91 5.57 0.57
C TYR A 56 4.40 5.66 0.94
N MET A 57 4.83 6.79 1.50
CA MET A 57 6.23 7.00 1.90
C MET A 57 6.72 6.05 3.00
N THR A 58 5.81 5.55 3.84
CA THR A 58 6.16 4.60 4.92
C THR A 58 6.19 3.15 4.45
N LEU A 59 5.28 2.77 3.55
CA LEU A 59 5.03 1.36 3.21
C LEU A 59 5.54 0.92 1.84
N LEU A 60 5.74 1.86 0.91
CA LEU A 60 5.89 1.60 -0.53
C LEU A 60 6.95 2.47 -1.23
N ASP A 61 7.63 3.36 -0.49
CA ASP A 61 8.87 4.00 -0.94
C ASP A 61 10.04 3.01 -0.80
#